data_AF-A0A842KMY7-F1
#
_entry.id   AF-A0A842KMY7-F1
#
_cell.length_a   1.000
_cell.length_b   1.000
_cell.length_c   1.000
_cell.angle_alpha   90.00
_cell.angle_beta   90.00
_cell.angle_gamma   90.00
#
_symmetry.space_group_name_H-M   'P 1'
#
loop_
_entity.id
_entity.type
_entity.pdbx_description
1 polymer ?
#
loop_
_entity_poly.entity_id
_entity_poly.type
_entity_poly.pdbx_seq_one_letter_code
_entity_poly.pdbx_strand_id
1 'polypeptide(L)'
;MNTEGDSVGVTLLSREGLIDAVILKHNRMLEKYNFEFEELDNRFSSYSKAIDDNKKRHEEILERIEVLKEKRQQLYHQAEMMIEKLIESGIQQKDVDTIKDYIRKAKHVSSENEEKTVIESVFSILFTGKNSEIKANFKSKIDEALASHEELISMLAIEASLSEERKILESELNKAKPRHTWLEKRIQSHKEALNYWESLKKGGNEVATA
;
A
#
# COMPACT_ATOMS: atom_id res chain seq x y z
N MET A 1 -29.58 -38.30 -58.25
CA MET A 1 -29.01 -38.47 -56.89
C MET A 1 -27.56 -38.89 -57.03
N ASN A 2 -26.72 -38.46 -56.07
CA ASN A 2 -25.27 -38.62 -55.92
C ASN A 2 -24.50 -37.35 -56.36
N THR A 3 -24.44 -36.33 -55.50
CA THR A 3 -23.58 -36.10 -54.31
C THR A 3 -22.43 -35.18 -54.69
N GLU A 4 -22.70 -33.87 -54.55
CA GLU A 4 -21.70 -32.83 -54.43
C GLU A 4 -20.81 -33.15 -53.22
N GLY A 5 -19.59 -33.61 -53.51
CA GLY A 5 -18.51 -33.67 -52.53
C GLY A 5 -17.88 -32.29 -52.47
N ASP A 6 -18.24 -31.54 -51.43
CA ASP A 6 -17.71 -30.21 -51.13
C ASP A 6 -16.19 -30.30 -50.93
N SER A 7 -15.46 -29.91 -51.97
CA SER A 7 -14.00 -29.89 -52.02
C SER A 7 -13.50 -28.75 -51.15
N VAL A 8 -13.06 -29.05 -49.93
CA VAL A 8 -12.19 -28.14 -49.17
C VAL A 8 -10.87 -28.07 -49.94
N GLY A 9 -10.77 -27.10 -50.86
CA GLY A 9 -9.63 -26.93 -51.76
C GLY A 9 -8.33 -26.74 -50.99
N VAL A 10 -7.52 -27.80 -50.90
CA VAL A 10 -6.16 -27.72 -50.36
C VAL A 10 -5.26 -27.08 -51.41
N THR A 11 -4.84 -25.84 -51.17
CA THR A 11 -3.86 -25.16 -52.04
C THR A 11 -2.46 -25.63 -51.67
N LEU A 12 -1.80 -26.38 -52.57
CA LEU A 12 -0.39 -26.76 -52.38
C LEU A 12 0.51 -25.55 -52.63
N LEU A 13 1.23 -25.11 -51.60
CA LEU A 13 2.22 -24.03 -51.71
C LEU A 13 3.60 -24.60 -52.07
N SER A 14 4.39 -23.82 -52.82
CA SER A 14 5.82 -24.10 -53.03
C SER A 14 6.57 -24.02 -51.70
N ARG A 15 7.77 -24.60 -51.63
CA ARG A 15 8.63 -24.53 -50.44
C ARG A 15 8.85 -23.08 -49.98
N GLU A 16 9.09 -22.17 -50.91
CA GLU A 16 9.24 -20.73 -50.63
C GLU A 16 7.93 -20.12 -50.12
N GLY A 17 6.80 -20.43 -50.76
CA GLY A 17 5.48 -19.97 -50.30
C GLY A 17 5.11 -20.49 -48.91
N LEU A 18 5.53 -21.70 -48.56
CA LEU A 18 5.36 -22.26 -47.21
C LEU A 18 6.22 -21.52 -46.18
N ILE A 19 7.49 -21.25 -46.49
CA ILE A 19 8.39 -20.49 -45.60
C ILE A 19 7.83 -19.08 -45.38
N ASP A 20 7.36 -18.40 -46.43
CA ASP A 20 6.77 -17.07 -46.33
C ASP A 20 5.49 -17.06 -45.51
N ALA A 21 4.61 -18.05 -45.69
CA ALA A 21 3.41 -18.19 -44.88
C ALA A 21 3.72 -18.42 -43.39
N VAL A 22 4.76 -19.20 -43.09
CA VAL A 22 5.21 -19.46 -41.71
C VAL A 22 5.80 -18.18 -41.09
N ILE A 23 6.68 -17.47 -41.80
CA ILE A 23 7.24 -16.18 -41.36
C ILE A 23 6.10 -15.18 -41.08
N LEU A 24 5.15 -15.04 -42.01
CA LEU A 24 3.99 -14.16 -41.84
C LEU A 24 3.16 -14.52 -40.60
N LYS A 25 2.97 -15.81 -40.33
CA LYS A 25 2.27 -16.29 -39.13
C LYS A 25 3.03 -15.95 -37.85
N HIS A 26 4.35 -16.14 -37.81
CA HIS A 26 5.18 -15.77 -36.66
C HIS A 26 5.12 -14.26 -36.39
N ASN A 27 5.22 -13.42 -37.43
CA ASN A 27 5.10 -11.97 -37.32
C ASN A 27 3.74 -11.53 -36.76
N ARG A 28 2.63 -12.07 -37.28
CA ARG A 28 1.28 -11.76 -36.77
C ARG A 28 1.11 -12.15 -35.30
N MET A 29 1.68 -13.29 -34.89
CA MET A 29 1.63 -13.73 -33.50
C MET A 29 2.47 -12.82 -32.59
N LEU A 30 3.66 -12.42 -33.05
CA LEU A 30 4.53 -11.49 -32.31
C LEU A 30 3.87 -10.14 -32.11
N GLU A 31 3.25 -9.57 -33.14
CA GLU A 31 2.52 -8.30 -33.05
C GLU A 31 1.45 -8.36 -31.96
N LYS A 32 0.61 -9.41 -31.98
CA LYS A 32 -0.43 -9.61 -30.98
C LYS A 32 0.14 -9.77 -29.57
N TYR A 33 1.17 -10.61 -29.40
CA TYR A 33 1.74 -10.87 -28.08
C TYR A 33 2.50 -9.67 -27.53
N ASN A 34 3.24 -8.94 -28.36
CA ASN A 34 3.94 -7.73 -27.94
C ASN A 34 2.96 -6.65 -27.48
N PHE A 35 1.87 -6.44 -28.22
CA PHE A 35 0.84 -5.47 -27.82
C PHE A 35 0.26 -5.79 -26.44
N GLU A 36 -0.14 -7.06 -26.22
CA GLU A 36 -0.66 -7.50 -24.92
C GLU A 36 0.40 -7.42 -23.81
N PHE A 37 1.65 -7.75 -24.13
CA PHE A 37 2.76 -7.71 -23.19
C PHE A 37 3.08 -6.29 -22.75
N GLU A 38 3.15 -5.33 -23.66
CA GLU A 38 3.39 -3.92 -23.33
C GLU A 38 2.30 -3.34 -22.42
N GLU A 39 1.02 -3.65 -22.69
CA GLU A 39 -0.07 -3.21 -21.82
C GLU A 39 0.09 -3.81 -20.40
N LEU A 40 0.39 -5.10 -20.33
CA LEU A 40 0.54 -5.81 -19.06
C LEU A 40 1.78 -5.37 -18.28
N ASP A 41 2.89 -5.10 -18.98
CA ASP A 41 4.15 -4.64 -18.41
C ASP A 41 4.04 -3.22 -17.83
N ASN A 42 3.32 -2.34 -18.51
CA ASN A 42 2.98 -1.01 -18.00
C ASN A 42 2.15 -1.11 -16.71
N ARG A 43 1.15 -1.98 -16.67
CA ARG A 43 0.35 -2.25 -15.45
C ARG A 43 1.23 -2.83 -14.34
N PHE A 44 2.12 -3.75 -14.66
CA PHE A 44 3.04 -4.39 -13.71
C PHE A 44 3.96 -3.35 -13.06
N SER A 45 4.55 -2.48 -13.87
CA SER A 45 5.40 -1.38 -13.42
C SER A 45 4.62 -0.37 -12.56
N SER A 46 3.39 -0.04 -12.95
CA SER A 46 2.50 0.83 -12.17
C SER A 46 2.17 0.25 -10.80
N TYR A 47 1.80 -1.03 -10.72
CA TYR A 47 1.50 -1.69 -9.44
C TYR A 47 2.73 -1.84 -8.57
N SER A 48 3.89 -2.21 -9.15
CA SER A 48 5.15 -2.30 -8.40
C SER A 48 5.51 -0.95 -7.77
N LYS A 49 5.42 0.14 -8.55
CA LYS A 49 5.68 1.49 -8.04
C LYS A 49 4.69 1.88 -6.95
N ALA A 50 3.40 1.62 -7.14
CA ALA A 50 2.38 1.91 -6.13
C ALA A 50 2.60 1.15 -4.83
N ILE A 51 3.06 -0.12 -4.90
CA ILE A 51 3.42 -0.91 -3.72
C ILE A 51 4.61 -0.28 -3.00
N ASP A 52 5.64 0.15 -3.72
CA ASP A 52 6.82 0.77 -3.11
C ASP A 52 6.51 2.13 -2.49
N ASP A 53 5.71 2.96 -3.16
CA ASP A 53 5.20 4.22 -2.63
C ASP A 53 4.34 4.00 -1.38
N ASN A 54 3.47 2.97 -1.39
CA ASN A 54 2.65 2.59 -0.24
C ASN A 54 3.51 2.11 0.94
N LYS A 55 4.54 1.28 0.71
CA LYS A 55 5.48 0.86 1.77
C LYS A 55 6.18 2.04 2.42
N LYS A 56 6.64 3.00 1.61
CA LYS A 56 7.28 4.21 2.14
C LYS A 56 6.33 5.01 3.02
N ARG A 57 5.09 5.23 2.57
CA ARG A 57 4.05 5.89 3.38
C ARG A 57 3.72 5.10 4.64
N HIS A 58 3.66 3.78 4.55
CA HIS A 58 3.39 2.91 5.69
C HIS A 58 4.47 3.06 6.77
N GLU A 59 5.75 3.09 6.37
CA GLU A 59 6.87 3.35 7.27
C GLU A 59 6.78 4.73 7.95
N GLU A 60 6.49 5.79 7.19
CA GLU A 60 6.29 7.16 7.71
C GLU A 60 5.15 7.22 8.74
N ILE A 61 4.05 6.51 8.48
CA ILE A 61 2.89 6.45 9.39
C ILE A 61 3.23 5.65 10.66
N LEU A 62 3.94 4.53 10.55
CA LEU A 62 4.39 3.74 11.71
C LEU A 62 5.33 4.55 12.62
N GLU A 63 6.28 5.29 12.03
CA GLU A 63 7.14 6.19 12.80
C GLU A 63 6.31 7.25 13.53
N ARG A 64 5.35 7.87 12.83
CA ARG A 64 4.47 8.87 13.44
C ARG A 64 3.64 8.29 14.58
N ILE A 65 3.13 7.07 14.44
CA ILE A 65 2.39 6.36 15.49
C ILE A 65 3.25 6.19 16.75
N GLU A 66 4.50 5.74 16.61
CA GLU A 66 5.40 5.55 17.75
C GLU A 66 5.76 6.87 18.43
N VAL A 67 6.02 7.93 17.65
CA VAL A 67 6.25 9.28 18.17
C VAL A 67 5.05 9.78 18.97
N LEU A 68 3.82 9.54 18.49
CA LEU A 68 2.61 9.98 19.17
C LEU A 68 2.33 9.21 20.46
N LYS A 69 2.61 7.90 20.48
CA LYS A 69 2.54 7.07 21.70
C LYS A 69 3.47 7.59 22.78
N GLU A 70 4.74 7.81 22.42
CA GLU A 70 5.75 8.32 23.35
C GLU A 70 5.41 9.74 23.82
N LYS A 71 5.01 10.62 22.89
CA LYS A 71 4.58 11.99 23.22
C LYS A 71 3.44 12.00 24.22
N ARG A 72 2.39 11.20 23.99
CA ARG A 72 1.24 11.08 24.91
C ARG A 72 1.70 10.60 26.29
N GLN A 73 2.56 9.59 26.34
CA GLN A 73 3.11 9.07 27.60
C GLN A 73 3.91 10.13 28.37
N GLN A 74 4.77 10.89 27.68
CA GLN A 74 5.57 11.95 28.28
C GLN A 74 4.71 13.10 28.81
N LEU A 75 3.67 13.49 28.07
CA LEU A 75 2.75 14.56 28.49
C LEU A 75 1.99 14.18 29.76
N TYR A 76 1.51 12.93 29.86
CA TYR A 76 0.91 12.44 31.10
C TYR A 76 1.91 12.38 32.24
N HIS A 77 3.14 11.95 31.99
CA HIS A 77 4.19 11.95 33.02
C HIS A 77 4.51 13.37 33.51
N GLN A 78 4.61 14.35 32.61
CA GLN A 78 4.79 15.76 32.96
C GLN A 78 3.61 16.28 33.79
N ALA A 79 2.38 15.93 33.41
CA ALA A 79 1.20 16.26 34.20
C ALA A 79 1.29 15.65 35.61
N GLU A 80 1.65 14.37 35.74
CA GLU A 80 1.86 13.70 37.04
C GLU A 80 2.90 14.40 37.91
N MET A 81 4.02 14.85 37.35
CA MET A 81 5.04 15.61 38.08
C MET A 81 4.55 16.99 38.57
N MET A 82 3.53 17.56 37.92
CA MET A 82 2.93 18.82 38.32
C MET A 82 1.83 18.64 39.38
N ILE A 83 1.31 17.42 39.58
CA ILE A 83 0.19 17.15 40.50
C ILE A 83 0.51 17.60 41.93
N GLU A 84 1.72 17.33 42.43
CA GLU A 84 2.11 17.71 43.80
C GLU A 84 2.11 19.23 44.01
N LYS A 85 2.45 19.98 42.97
CA LYS A 85 2.43 21.46 42.97
C LYS A 85 1.02 22.02 42.93
N LEU A 86 0.00 21.20 42.64
CA LEU A 86 -1.40 21.66 42.70
C LEU A 86 -1.84 21.97 44.14
N ILE A 87 -1.23 21.36 45.14
CA ILE A 87 -1.48 21.66 46.56
C ILE A 87 -1.08 23.12 46.86
N GLU A 88 0.08 23.56 46.35
CA GLU A 88 0.56 24.94 46.46
C GLU A 88 -0.39 25.94 45.80
N SER A 89 -1.21 25.48 44.85
CA SER A 89 -2.24 26.27 44.18
C SER A 89 -3.61 26.29 44.88
N GLY A 90 -3.71 25.70 46.08
CA GLY A 90 -4.90 25.70 46.92
C GLY A 90 -5.89 24.55 46.67
N ILE A 91 -5.49 23.51 45.94
CA ILE A 91 -6.28 22.27 45.81
C ILE A 91 -6.08 21.41 47.08
N GLN A 92 -7.16 20.82 47.59
CA GLN A 92 -7.10 19.93 48.76
C GLN A 92 -6.40 18.61 48.41
N GLN A 93 -5.67 18.02 49.36
CA GLN A 93 -4.96 16.75 49.15
C GLN A 93 -5.88 15.64 48.59
N LYS A 94 -7.10 15.50 49.13
CA LYS A 94 -8.08 14.51 48.65
C LYS A 94 -8.41 14.65 47.15
N ASP A 95 -8.44 15.88 46.67
CA ASP A 95 -8.80 16.21 45.29
C ASP A 95 -7.59 15.97 44.38
N VAL A 96 -6.37 16.23 44.87
CA VAL A 96 -5.11 15.87 44.23
C VAL A 96 -4.97 14.35 44.07
N ASP A 97 -5.29 13.57 45.11
CA ASP A 97 -5.27 12.10 45.05
C ASP A 97 -6.28 11.58 44.02
N THR A 98 -7.48 12.18 43.98
CA THR A 98 -8.53 11.84 43.00
C THR A 98 -8.08 12.17 41.57
N ILE A 99 -7.48 13.34 41.34
CA ILE A 99 -6.90 13.71 40.04
C ILE A 99 -5.84 12.71 39.61
N LYS A 100 -4.96 12.29 40.51
CA LYS A 100 -3.89 11.32 40.24
C LYS A 100 -4.45 9.98 39.76
N ASP A 101 -5.52 9.49 40.37
CA ASP A 101 -6.16 8.25 39.94
C ASP A 101 -6.85 8.38 38.59
N TYR A 102 -7.50 9.51 38.30
CA TYR A 102 -8.06 9.76 36.97
C TYR A 102 -6.97 9.88 35.89
N ILE A 103 -5.84 10.49 36.17
CA ILE A 103 -4.71 10.58 35.21
C ILE A 103 -4.12 9.19 34.93
N ARG A 104 -3.93 8.37 35.96
CA ARG A 104 -3.52 6.97 35.79
C ARG A 104 -4.51 6.20 34.92
N LYS A 105 -5.80 6.39 35.15
CA LYS A 105 -6.85 5.79 34.31
C LYS A 105 -6.72 6.25 32.86
N ALA A 106 -6.71 7.57 32.63
CA ALA A 106 -6.66 8.17 31.30
C ALA A 106 -5.49 7.64 30.46
N LYS A 107 -4.30 7.51 31.05
CA LYS A 107 -3.09 6.98 30.39
C LYS A 107 -3.27 5.59 29.76
N HIS A 108 -4.12 4.75 30.35
CA HIS A 108 -4.36 3.38 29.90
C HIS A 108 -5.62 3.20 29.07
N VAL A 109 -6.39 4.27 28.85
CA VAL A 109 -7.55 4.22 27.97
C VAL A 109 -7.11 4.25 26.51
N SER A 110 -7.67 3.35 25.70
CA SER A 110 -7.47 3.29 24.25
C SER A 110 -8.57 4.00 23.44
N SER A 111 -9.70 4.30 24.08
CA SER A 111 -10.84 5.00 23.47
C SER A 111 -10.74 6.50 23.71
N GLU A 112 -10.75 7.29 22.64
CA GLU A 112 -10.71 8.76 22.72
C GLU A 112 -11.84 9.34 23.59
N ASN A 113 -13.06 8.82 23.41
CA ASN A 113 -14.24 9.32 24.12
C ASN A 113 -14.17 8.99 25.62
N GLU A 114 -13.69 7.80 25.95
CA GLU A 114 -13.49 7.42 27.35
C GLU A 114 -12.40 8.27 28.00
N GLU A 115 -11.30 8.54 27.28
CA GLU A 115 -10.22 9.38 27.80
C GLU A 115 -10.71 10.81 28.02
N LYS A 116 -11.42 11.40 27.04
CA LYS A 116 -12.05 12.72 27.17
C LYS A 116 -12.97 12.79 28.39
N THR A 117 -13.82 11.79 28.59
CA THR A 117 -14.73 11.72 29.76
C THR A 117 -13.96 11.67 31.09
N VAL A 118 -12.87 10.90 31.16
CA VAL A 118 -12.03 10.83 32.35
C VAL A 118 -11.33 12.17 32.61
N ILE A 119 -10.83 12.82 31.56
CA ILE A 119 -10.17 14.13 31.66
C ILE A 119 -11.15 15.25 32.02
N GLU A 120 -12.39 15.22 31.56
CA GLU A 120 -13.44 16.15 32.00
C GLU A 120 -13.68 16.07 33.52
N SER A 121 -13.57 14.87 34.09
CA SER A 121 -13.63 14.67 35.54
C SER A 121 -12.43 15.32 36.25
N VAL A 122 -11.23 15.24 35.67
CA VAL A 122 -10.04 15.94 36.17
C VAL A 122 -10.24 17.46 36.15
N PHE A 123 -10.72 18.01 35.04
CA PHE A 123 -10.94 19.45 34.89
C PHE A 123 -12.03 19.98 35.82
N SER A 124 -13.09 19.21 36.04
CA SER A 124 -14.15 19.55 36.99
C SER A 124 -13.61 19.79 38.40
N ILE A 125 -12.59 19.03 38.82
CA ILE A 125 -11.91 19.20 40.10
C ILE A 125 -10.90 20.36 40.02
N LEU A 126 -10.08 20.39 38.97
CA LEU A 126 -8.99 21.36 38.80
C LEU A 126 -9.48 22.83 38.80
N PHE A 127 -10.63 23.07 38.19
CA PHE A 127 -11.23 24.40 38.05
C PHE A 127 -12.04 24.86 39.27
N THR A 128 -12.06 24.07 40.34
CA THR A 128 -12.56 24.59 41.62
C THR A 128 -11.58 25.62 42.20
N GLY A 129 -12.11 26.74 42.70
CA GLY A 129 -11.32 27.80 43.33
C GLY A 129 -10.63 28.77 42.36
N LYS A 130 -9.54 29.41 42.80
CA LYS A 130 -8.80 30.40 41.98
C LYS A 130 -7.97 29.72 40.89
N ASN A 131 -7.88 30.37 39.74
CA ASN A 131 -6.98 29.95 38.67
C ASN A 131 -5.53 30.28 39.05
N SER A 132 -4.59 29.43 38.62
CA SER A 132 -3.16 29.59 38.86
C SER A 132 -2.38 29.17 37.62
N GLU A 133 -1.15 29.64 37.48
CA GLU A 133 -0.26 29.25 36.39
C GLU A 133 -0.01 27.72 36.39
N ILE A 134 0.10 27.11 37.57
CA ILE A 134 0.27 25.66 37.73
C ILE A 134 -0.94 24.91 37.16
N LYS A 135 -2.17 25.36 37.44
CA LYS A 135 -3.39 24.77 36.90
C LYS A 135 -3.47 24.92 35.38
N ALA A 136 -3.10 26.10 34.85
CA ALA A 136 -3.08 26.35 33.41
C ALA A 136 -2.06 25.45 32.69
N ASN A 137 -0.84 25.33 33.23
CA ASN A 137 0.21 24.47 32.68
C ASN A 137 -0.18 22.99 32.73
N PHE A 138 -0.73 22.53 33.86
CA PHE A 138 -1.24 21.15 34.00
C PHE A 138 -2.32 20.85 32.96
N LYS A 139 -3.28 21.77 32.79
CA LYS A 139 -4.30 21.64 31.74
C LYS A 139 -3.70 21.58 30.34
N SER A 140 -2.76 22.46 30.01
CA SER A 140 -2.09 22.47 28.71
C SER A 140 -1.48 21.10 28.38
N LYS A 141 -0.81 20.46 29.35
CA LYS A 141 -0.21 19.14 29.15
C LYS A 141 -1.23 18.04 28.91
N ILE A 142 -2.37 18.11 29.58
CA ILE A 142 -3.46 17.17 29.34
C ILE A 142 -4.11 17.41 27.98
N ASP A 143 -4.38 18.67 27.60
CA ASP A 143 -4.95 18.99 26.29
C ASP A 143 -4.01 18.56 25.15
N GLU A 144 -2.70 18.80 25.29
CA GLU A 144 -1.69 18.32 24.35
C GLU A 144 -1.68 16.79 24.25
N ALA A 145 -1.92 16.07 25.36
CA ALA A 145 -1.98 14.61 25.39
C ALA A 145 -3.22 14.09 24.65
N LEU A 146 -4.38 14.72 24.87
CA LEU A 146 -5.62 14.43 24.15
C LEU A 146 -5.47 14.66 22.65
N ALA A 147 -4.92 15.80 22.24
CA ALA A 147 -4.66 16.10 20.83
C ALA A 147 -3.71 15.07 20.19
N SER A 148 -2.71 14.60 20.95
CA SER A 148 -1.80 13.55 20.47
C SER A 148 -2.50 12.19 20.34
N HIS A 149 -3.49 11.88 21.19
CA HIS A 149 -4.28 10.65 21.06
C HIS A 149 -5.27 10.70 19.88
N GLU A 150 -5.92 11.84 19.65
CA GLU A 150 -6.79 12.06 18.49
C GLU A 150 -6.02 11.88 17.18
N GLU A 151 -4.82 12.46 17.11
CA GLU A 151 -3.93 12.25 15.97
C GLU A 151 -3.51 10.77 15.84
N LEU A 152 -3.18 10.11 16.96
CA LEU A 152 -2.80 8.69 16.97
C LEU A 152 -3.91 7.79 16.39
N ILE A 153 -5.16 8.02 16.78
CA ILE A 153 -6.31 7.27 16.24
C ILE A 153 -6.47 7.51 14.75
N SER A 154 -6.30 8.75 14.31
CA SER A 154 -6.34 9.10 12.88
C SER A 154 -5.23 8.38 12.10
N MET A 155 -4.02 8.31 12.64
CA MET A 155 -2.90 7.60 12.02
C MET A 155 -3.13 6.08 11.97
N LEU A 156 -3.72 5.48 13.00
CA LEU A 156 -4.08 4.06 13.01
C LEU A 156 -5.12 3.72 11.92
N ALA A 157 -6.07 4.62 11.68
CA ALA A 157 -7.04 4.45 10.59
C ALA A 157 -6.36 4.51 9.21
N ILE A 158 -5.41 5.43 9.03
CA ILE A 158 -4.62 5.54 7.79
C ILE A 158 -3.76 4.28 7.58
N GLU A 159 -3.10 3.79 8.63
CA GLU A 159 -2.29 2.56 8.60
C GLU A 159 -3.11 1.37 8.11
N ALA A 160 -4.31 1.19 8.66
CA ALA A 160 -5.22 0.11 8.26
C ALA A 160 -5.62 0.22 6.78
N SER A 161 -5.90 1.45 6.31
CA SER A 161 -6.22 1.70 4.90
C SER A 161 -5.04 1.40 3.97
N LEU A 162 -3.83 1.80 4.34
CA LEU A 162 -2.61 1.54 3.56
C LEU A 162 -2.32 0.04 3.47
N SER A 163 -2.51 -0.69 4.57
CA SER A 163 -2.35 -2.14 4.64
C SER A 163 -3.32 -2.85 3.70
N GLU A 164 -4.57 -2.41 3.62
CA GLU A 164 -5.56 -2.99 2.72
C GLU A 164 -5.29 -2.64 1.25
N GLU A 165 -4.96 -1.37 0.95
CA GLU A 165 -4.55 -0.95 -0.39
C GLU A 165 -3.38 -1.80 -0.90
N ARG A 166 -2.37 -2.04 -0.05
CA ARG A 166 -1.22 -2.87 -0.39
C ARG A 166 -1.63 -4.30 -0.76
N LYS A 167 -2.51 -4.93 0.01
CA LYS A 167 -2.99 -6.29 -0.30
C LYS A 167 -3.71 -6.34 -1.65
N ILE A 168 -4.51 -5.32 -1.96
CA ILE A 168 -5.20 -5.21 -3.25
C ILE A 168 -4.17 -5.12 -4.39
N LEU A 169 -3.19 -4.23 -4.28
CA LEU A 169 -2.14 -4.06 -5.28
C LEU A 169 -1.31 -5.34 -5.47
N GLU A 170 -0.90 -6.00 -4.38
CA GLU A 170 -0.17 -7.26 -4.42
C GLU A 170 -1.02 -8.38 -5.05
N SER A 171 -2.33 -8.42 -4.78
CA SER A 171 -3.25 -9.37 -5.40
C SER A 171 -3.33 -9.19 -6.91
N GLU A 172 -3.52 -7.95 -7.38
CA GLU A 172 -3.59 -7.64 -8.82
C GLU A 172 -2.27 -7.94 -9.53
N LEU A 173 -1.13 -7.60 -8.90
CA LEU A 173 0.19 -7.93 -9.42
C LEU A 173 0.37 -9.45 -9.56
N ASN A 174 -0.04 -10.22 -8.55
CA ASN A 174 0.06 -11.68 -8.55
C ASN A 174 -0.88 -12.34 -9.57
N LYS A 175 -2.05 -11.75 -9.85
CA LYS A 175 -2.95 -12.20 -10.93
C LYS A 175 -2.35 -11.97 -12.32
N ALA A 176 -1.66 -10.84 -12.51
CA ALA A 176 -1.04 -10.46 -13.78
C ALA A 176 0.23 -11.28 -14.09
N LYS A 177 0.99 -11.66 -13.06
CA LYS A 177 2.31 -12.27 -13.18
C LYS A 177 2.37 -13.53 -14.07
N PRO A 178 1.46 -14.53 -13.97
CA PRO A 178 1.52 -15.72 -14.80
C PRO A 178 1.38 -15.41 -16.30
N ARG A 179 0.48 -14.48 -16.65
CA ARG A 179 0.25 -14.10 -18.05
C ARG A 179 1.44 -13.32 -18.60
N HIS A 180 2.01 -12.42 -17.80
CA HIS A 180 3.21 -11.66 -18.13
C HIS A 180 4.39 -12.59 -18.43
N THR A 181 4.72 -13.51 -17.53
CA THR A 181 5.79 -14.49 -17.73
C THR A 181 5.52 -15.43 -18.92
N TRP A 182 4.26 -15.80 -19.16
CA TRP A 182 3.91 -16.62 -20.32
C TRP A 182 4.14 -15.87 -21.63
N LEU A 183 3.71 -14.61 -21.72
CA LEU A 183 3.89 -13.76 -22.89
C LEU A 183 5.36 -13.52 -23.18
N GLU A 184 6.17 -13.20 -22.16
CA GLU A 184 7.61 -13.02 -22.27
C GLU A 184 8.29 -14.24 -22.94
N LYS A 185 8.05 -15.43 -22.39
CA LYS A 185 8.58 -16.69 -22.93
C LYS A 185 8.06 -16.98 -24.34
N ARG A 186 6.78 -16.67 -24.60
CA ARG A 186 6.14 -16.94 -25.88
C ARG A 186 6.68 -16.03 -26.97
N ILE A 187 6.85 -14.75 -26.69
CA ILE A 187 7.48 -13.77 -27.58
C ILE A 187 8.90 -14.23 -27.92
N GLN A 188 9.69 -14.61 -26.91
CA GLN A 188 11.05 -15.11 -27.11
C GLN A 188 11.09 -16.33 -28.03
N SER A 189 10.23 -17.33 -27.77
CA SER A 189 10.12 -18.52 -28.63
C SER A 189 9.72 -18.19 -30.07
N HIS A 190 8.80 -17.24 -30.27
CA HIS A 190 8.42 -16.82 -31.62
C HIS A 190 9.53 -16.03 -32.34
N LYS A 191 10.32 -15.22 -31.63
CA LYS A 191 11.51 -14.54 -32.19
C LYS A 191 12.57 -15.55 -32.63
N GLU A 192 12.85 -16.56 -31.82
CA GLU A 192 13.80 -17.63 -32.16
C GLU A 192 13.36 -18.42 -33.39
N ALA A 193 12.08 -18.80 -33.45
CA ALA A 193 11.51 -19.49 -34.60
C ALA A 193 11.55 -18.60 -35.87
N LEU A 194 11.24 -17.31 -35.74
CA LEU A 194 11.31 -16.36 -36.85
C LEU A 194 12.74 -16.28 -37.41
N ASN A 195 13.74 -16.14 -36.54
CA ASN A 195 15.16 -16.13 -36.93
C ASN A 195 15.55 -17.41 -37.68
N TYR A 196 15.09 -18.57 -37.20
CA TYR A 196 15.31 -19.85 -37.89
C TYR A 196 14.71 -19.84 -39.30
N TRP A 197 13.43 -19.47 -39.47
CA TRP A 197 12.79 -19.49 -40.78
C TRP A 197 13.37 -18.45 -41.75
N GLU A 198 13.74 -17.27 -41.25
CA GLU A 198 14.40 -16.23 -42.05
C GLU A 198 15.80 -16.67 -42.51
N SER A 199 16.58 -17.33 -41.65
CA SER A 199 17.88 -17.89 -42.04
C SER A 199 17.74 -19.00 -43.08
N LEU A 200 16.71 -19.84 -42.96
CA LEU A 200 16.40 -20.90 -43.92
C LEU A 200 15.96 -20.35 -45.29
N LYS A 201 15.27 -19.22 -45.30
CA LYS A 201 14.93 -18.45 -46.51
C LYS A 201 16.19 -17.89 -47.18
N LYS A 202 17.12 -17.35 -46.40
CA LYS A 202 18.39 -16.78 -46.91
C LYS A 202 19.33 -17.86 -47.45
N GLY A 203 19.51 -18.97 -46.73
CA GLY A 203 20.36 -20.10 -47.17
C GLY A 203 19.78 -20.91 -48.32
N GLY A 204 18.46 -20.87 -48.56
CA GLY A 204 17.83 -21.48 -49.72
C GLY A 204 18.15 -20.77 -51.04
N ASN A 205 18.48 -19.48 -51.01
CA ASN A 205 18.80 -18.69 -52.21
C ASN A 205 20.23 -18.93 -52.73
N GLU A 206 21.15 -19.45 -51.93
CA GLU A 206 22.53 -19.72 -52.36
C GLU A 206 22.67 -21.01 -53.18
N VAL A 207 21.71 -21.94 -53.07
CA VAL A 207 21.73 -23.24 -53.78
C VAL A 207 21.02 -23.18 -55.13
N ALA A 208 20.19 -22.16 -55.38
CA ALA A 208 19.43 -22.01 -56.62
C ALA A 208 20.16 -21.25 -57.74
N THR A 209 21.37 -20.74 -57.49
CA THR A 209 22.18 -19.96 -58.46
C THR A 209 23.49 -20.64 -58.88
N ALA A 210 23.60 -21.97 -58.73
CA ALA A 210 24.76 -22.75 -59.17
C ALA A 210 24.41 -23.70 -60.32
#